data_AF-A0A836TBI6-F1
#
_entry.id   AF-A0A836TBI6-F1
#
_cell.length_a   1.000
_cell.length_b   1.000
_cell.length_c   1.000
_cell.angle_alpha   90.00
_cell.angle_beta   90.00
_cell.angle_gamma   90.00
#
_symmetry.space_group_name_H-M   'P 1'
#
loop_
_entity.id
_entity.type
_entity.pdbx_description
1 polymer ?
#
loop_
_entity_poly.entity_id
_entity_poly.type
_entity_poly.pdbx_seq_one_letter_code
_entity_poly.pdbx_strand_id
1 'polypeptide(L)'
;MDRGGTRGVIDDKLKDLGLQRNVVYSIPHFLSACLLAARSEHLLTVPRLLGERIADAFALRLHELPFSMPGFTIGLHWHQTRDSDPEHASFRRFVIKTLTS
;
A
#
# COMPACT_ATOMS: atom_id res chain seq x y z
N MET A 1 22.01 -9.10 10.43
CA MET A 1 21.48 -9.94 9.33
C MET A 1 20.03 -9.55 9.12
N ASP A 2 19.76 -8.80 8.06
CA ASP A 2 18.43 -8.32 7.69
C ASP A 2 17.62 -9.49 7.12
N ARG A 3 16.51 -9.86 7.77
CA ARG A 3 15.65 -10.97 7.34
C ARG A 3 14.68 -10.48 6.27
N GLY A 4 15.20 -10.07 5.11
CA GLY A 4 14.57 -10.04 3.78
C GLY A 4 13.16 -9.46 3.55
N GLY A 5 12.45 -8.97 4.58
CA GLY A 5 11.06 -8.52 4.48
C GLY A 5 10.65 -7.52 5.57
N THR A 6 11.52 -7.23 6.53
CA THR A 6 11.23 -6.35 7.68
C THR A 6 11.35 -4.86 7.40
N ARG A 7 11.91 -4.47 6.25
CA ARG A 7 12.16 -3.07 5.89
C ARG A 7 11.31 -2.66 4.68
N GLY A 8 10.60 -1.55 4.80
CA GLY A 8 9.85 -0.92 3.72
C GLY A 8 10.01 0.60 3.69
N VAL A 9 9.26 1.26 2.81
CA VAL A 9 9.36 2.72 2.56
C VAL A 9 9.19 3.59 3.81
N ILE A 10 8.45 3.11 4.82
CA ILE A 10 8.26 3.79 6.09
C ILE A 10 9.53 3.76 6.95
N ASP A 11 10.27 2.64 6.92
CA ASP A 11 11.54 2.53 7.66
C ASP A 11 12.60 3.46 7.09
N ASP A 12 12.64 3.60 5.76
CA ASP A 12 13.52 4.55 5.09
C ASP A 12 13.19 5.99 5.49
N LYS A 13 11.90 6.36 5.47
CA LYS A 13 11.49 7.70 5.90
C LYS A 13 11.80 7.97 7.36
N LEU A 14 11.54 7.02 8.26
CA LEU A 14 11.86 7.17 9.68
C LEU A 14 13.38 7.34 9.88
N LYS A 15 14.19 6.56 9.15
CA LYS A 15 15.65 6.66 9.20
C LYS A 15 16.14 8.05 8.79
N ASP A 16 15.59 8.64 7.73
CA ASP A 16 15.93 10.01 7.30
C ASP A 16 15.62 11.06 8.37
N LEU A 17 14.65 10.78 9.24
CA LEU A 17 14.27 11.61 10.40
C LEU A 17 15.07 11.28 11.67
N GLY A 18 16.02 10.34 11.62
CA GLY A 18 16.76 9.85 12.79
C GLY A 18 15.90 8.99 13.74
N LEU A 19 14.75 8.50 13.27
CA LEU A 19 13.81 7.69 14.04
C LEU A 19 13.89 6.21 13.64
N GLN A 20 13.41 5.34 14.51
CA GLN A 20 13.26 3.91 14.26
C GLN A 20 11.95 3.41 14.86
N ARG A 21 11.38 2.36 14.27
CA ARG A 21 10.20 1.66 14.81
C ARG A 21 10.57 0.25 15.26
N ASN A 22 9.76 -0.31 16.15
CA ASN A 22 9.84 -1.72 16.51
C ASN A 22 8.95 -2.56 15.58
N VAL A 23 9.55 -3.39 14.73
CA VAL A 23 8.80 -4.26 13.80
C VAL A 23 8.49 -5.59 14.48
N VAL A 24 7.23 -5.78 14.88
CA VAL A 24 6.76 -7.02 15.55
C VAL A 24 6.34 -8.10 14.55
N TYR A 25 5.72 -7.69 13.43
CA TYR A 25 5.27 -8.59 12.37
C TYR A 25 5.66 -8.06 10.99
N SER A 26 5.99 -8.96 10.08
CA SER A 26 6.28 -8.69 8.67
C SER A 26 5.41 -9.61 7.81
N ILE A 27 4.42 -9.02 7.12
CA ILE A 27 3.38 -9.77 6.37
C ILE A 27 3.26 -9.16 4.96
N PRO A 28 3.23 -9.97 3.89
CA PRO A 28 3.22 -9.46 2.52
C PRO A 28 1.84 -8.98 2.01
N HIS A 29 0.76 -9.27 2.75
CA HIS A 29 -0.61 -9.00 2.32
C HIS A 29 -1.35 -8.06 3.27
N PHE A 30 -1.93 -6.99 2.71
CA PHE A 30 -2.59 -5.96 3.50
C PHE A 30 -3.79 -6.45 4.30
N LEU A 31 -4.66 -7.28 3.72
CA LEU A 31 -5.86 -7.75 4.43
C LEU A 31 -5.51 -8.52 5.70
N SER A 32 -4.53 -9.43 5.61
CA SER A 32 -4.03 -10.17 6.76
C SER A 32 -3.38 -9.25 7.80
N ALA A 33 -2.63 -8.24 7.35
CA ALA A 33 -2.02 -7.25 8.25
C ALA A 33 -3.07 -6.39 8.97
N CYS A 34 -4.14 -6.00 8.28
CA CYS A 34 -5.23 -5.20 8.86
C CYS A 34 -6.04 -6.03 9.88
N LEU A 35 -6.32 -7.30 9.57
CA LEU A 35 -6.94 -8.22 10.52
C LEU A 35 -6.11 -8.39 11.80
N LEU A 36 -4.79 -8.46 11.66
CA LEU A 36 -3.87 -8.56 12.80
C LEU A 36 -3.83 -7.26 13.61
N ALA A 37 -3.76 -6.11 12.94
CA ALA A 37 -3.82 -4.80 13.59
C ALA A 37 -5.14 -4.62 14.36
N ALA A 38 -6.27 -5.05 13.79
CA ALA A 38 -7.58 -4.98 14.44
C ALA A 38 -7.71 -5.88 15.69
N ARG A 39 -6.80 -6.85 15.85
CA ARG A 39 -6.79 -7.81 16.96
C ARG A 39 -5.59 -7.62 17.90
N SER A 40 -4.92 -6.48 17.83
CA SER A 40 -3.76 -6.20 18.69
C SER A 40 -3.60 -4.71 18.96
N GLU A 41 -2.66 -4.36 19.85
CA GLU A 41 -2.30 -2.98 20.17
C GLU A 41 -1.19 -2.43 19.25
N HIS A 42 -1.04 -2.99 18.04
CA HIS A 42 -0.01 -2.59 17.09
C HIS A 42 -0.57 -1.67 16.00
N LEU A 43 0.29 -0.79 15.49
CA LEU A 43 -0.03 0.11 14.39
C LEU A 43 0.39 -0.47 13.06
N LEU A 44 -0.39 -0.18 12.02
CA LEU A 44 -0.09 -0.51 10.63
C LEU A 44 -0.15 0.77 9.78
N THR A 45 0.77 0.89 8.84
CA THR A 45 0.75 1.94 7.81
C THR A 45 0.28 1.33 6.50
N VAL A 46 -0.70 1.97 5.85
CA VAL A 46 -1.29 1.52 4.58
C VAL A 46 -1.48 2.71 3.64
N PRO A 47 -1.60 2.47 2.31
CA PRO A 47 -2.10 3.50 1.40
C PRO A 47 -3.44 4.06 1.85
N ARG A 48 -3.62 5.39 1.77
CA ARG A 48 -4.84 6.08 2.20
C ARG A 48 -6.11 5.45 1.64
N LEU A 49 -6.16 5.25 0.31
CA LEU A 49 -7.30 4.65 -0.37
C LEU A 49 -7.69 3.28 0.20
N LEU A 50 -6.69 2.48 0.59
CA LEU A 50 -6.96 1.19 1.21
C LEU A 50 -7.53 1.39 2.62
N GLY A 51 -6.87 2.23 3.43
CA GLY A 51 -7.34 2.56 4.78
C GLY A 51 -8.80 3.01 4.80
N GLU A 52 -9.16 3.96 3.95
CA GLU A 52 -10.53 4.50 3.83
C GLU A 52 -11.57 3.43 3.48
N ARG A 53 -11.19 2.42 2.68
CA ARG A 53 -12.12 1.34 2.27
C ARG A 53 -12.31 0.25 3.30
N ILE A 54 -11.34 0.03 4.18
CA ILE A 54 -11.32 -1.14 5.07
C ILE A 54 -11.46 -0.78 6.55
N ALA A 55 -11.26 0.47 6.93
CA ALA A 55 -11.27 0.88 8.33
C ALA A 55 -12.58 0.46 9.02
N ASP A 56 -13.72 0.78 8.41
CA ASP A 56 -15.04 0.41 8.93
C ASP A 56 -15.24 -1.10 8.99
N ALA A 57 -14.79 -1.83 7.95
CA ALA A 57 -14.95 -3.28 7.86
C ALA A 57 -14.18 -4.05 8.94
N PHE A 58 -13.06 -3.50 9.43
CA PHE A 58 -12.23 -4.11 10.47
C PHE A 58 -12.29 -3.38 11.81
N ALA A 59 -13.21 -2.43 11.99
CA ALA A 59 -13.32 -1.58 13.18
C ALA A 59 -11.99 -0.88 13.56
N LEU A 60 -11.21 -0.49 12.56
CA LEU A 60 -9.95 0.24 12.71
C LEU A 60 -10.20 1.75 12.68
N ARG A 61 -9.33 2.50 13.35
CA ARG A 61 -9.30 3.96 13.23
C ARG A 61 -8.16 4.39 12.31
N LEU A 62 -8.45 5.33 11.42
CA LEU A 62 -7.44 5.94 10.56
C LEU A 62 -6.86 7.19 11.23
N HIS A 63 -5.54 7.32 11.14
CA HIS A 63 -4.81 8.47 11.59
C HIS A 63 -3.87 8.93 10.47
N GLU A 64 -3.69 10.25 10.36
CA GLU A 64 -2.68 10.84 9.49
C GLU A 64 -1.28 10.43 9.96
N LEU A 65 -0.36 10.26 9.01
CA LEU A 65 1.05 10.07 9.37
C LEU A 65 1.59 11.35 10.03
N PRO A 66 2.42 11.24 11.09
CA PRO A 66 3.01 12.39 11.75
C PRO A 66 4.17 13.02 10.94
N PHE A 67 4.32 12.65 9.67
CA PHE A 67 5.33 13.16 8.74
C PHE A 67 4.83 13.03 7.30
N SER A 68 5.36 13.88 6.42
CA SER A 68 5.03 13.84 5.00
C SER A 68 5.71 12.67 4.29
N MET A 69 4.93 11.95 3.49
CA MET A 69 5.41 10.92 2.57
C MET A 69 5.17 11.39 1.13
N PRO A 70 6.09 11.09 0.19
CA PRO A 70 5.76 11.23 -1.22
C PRO A 70 4.60 10.29 -1.57
N GLY A 71 3.71 10.75 -2.44
CA GLY A 71 2.71 9.87 -3.04
C GLY A 71 3.36 8.79 -3.91
N PHE A 72 2.58 7.80 -4.30
CA PHE A 72 3.00 6.77 -5.26
C PHE A 72 2.00 6.71 -6.42
N THR A 73 2.48 6.28 -7.57
CA THR A 73 1.67 6.13 -8.79
C THR A 73 1.32 4.66 -9.00
N ILE A 74 0.09 4.39 -9.40
CA ILE A 74 -0.32 3.05 -9.84
C ILE A 74 -0.14 2.98 -11.36
N GLY A 75 0.72 2.05 -11.80
CA GLY A 75 1.01 1.80 -13.20
C GLY A 75 0.26 0.60 -13.75
N LEU A 76 -0.19 0.69 -15.01
CA LEU A 76 -0.65 -0.46 -15.78
C LEU A 76 0.47 -0.87 -16.73
N HIS A 77 0.91 -2.13 -16.67
CA HIS A 77 2.01 -2.65 -17.48
C HIS A 77 1.51 -3.73 -18.43
N TRP A 78 2.07 -3.76 -19.64
CA TRP A 78 1.80 -4.78 -20.64
C TRP A 78 3.04 -5.02 -21.50
N HIS A 79 3.07 -6.18 -22.16
CA HIS A 79 4.16 -6.51 -23.07
C HIS A 79 4.01 -5.73 -24.39
N GLN A 80 5.12 -5.28 -24.97
CA GLN A 80 5.13 -4.45 -26.19
C GLN A 80 4.40 -5.12 -27.37
N THR A 81 4.39 -6.45 -27.44
CA THR A 81 3.67 -7.21 -28.49
C THR A 81 2.15 -7.04 -28.46
N ARG A 82 1.59 -6.52 -27.36
CA ARG A 82 0.15 -6.26 -27.19
C ARG A 82 -0.21 -4.79 -27.38
N ASP A 83 0.72 -3.96 -27.80
CA ASP A 83 0.46 -2.52 -27.87
C ASP A 83 -0.56 -2.16 -28.96
N SER A 84 -0.45 -2.82 -30.12
CA SER A 84 -1.36 -2.66 -31.27
C SER A 84 -2.62 -3.55 -31.21
N ASP A 85 -2.82 -4.30 -30.13
CA ASP A 85 -3.98 -5.19 -29.96
C ASP A 85 -5.23 -4.34 -29.56
N PRO A 86 -6.28 -4.27 -30.41
CA PRO A 86 -7.41 -3.39 -30.18
C PRO A 86 -8.23 -3.75 -28.94
N GLU A 87 -8.37 -5.04 -28.64
CA GLU A 87 -9.12 -5.53 -27.48
C GLU A 87 -8.36 -5.17 -26.20
N HIS A 88 -7.05 -5.40 -26.20
CA HIS A 88 -6.17 -5.00 -25.11
C HIS A 88 -6.17 -3.47 -24.91
N ALA A 89 -6.14 -2.69 -25.99
CA ALA A 89 -6.25 -1.22 -25.92
C ALA A 89 -7.58 -0.76 -25.31
N SER A 90 -8.69 -1.39 -25.69
CA SER A 90 -10.01 -1.09 -25.13
C SER A 90 -10.07 -1.40 -23.63
N PHE A 91 -9.58 -2.58 -23.23
CA PHE A 91 -9.55 -2.96 -21.82
C PHE A 91 -8.65 -2.04 -20.98
N ARG A 92 -7.46 -1.68 -21.47
CA ARG A 92 -6.58 -0.69 -20.80
C ARG A 92 -7.31 0.63 -20.55
N ARG A 93 -8.02 1.16 -21.56
CA ARG A 93 -8.81 2.40 -21.42
C ARG A 93 -9.93 2.26 -20.40
N PHE A 94 -10.62 1.12 -20.40
CA PHE A 94 -11.69 0.83 -19.43
C PHE A 94 -11.16 0.83 -17.99
N VAL A 95 -10.04 0.13 -17.73
CA VAL A 95 -9.39 0.09 -16.41
C VAL A 95 -8.96 1.48 -15.98
N ILE A 96 -8.28 2.24 -16.84
CA ILE A 96 -7.82 3.60 -16.53
C ILE A 96 -9.00 4.50 -16.15
N LYS A 97 -10.07 4.49 -16.96
CA LYS A 97 -11.28 5.28 -16.69
C LYS A 97 -11.88 4.92 -15.34
N THR A 98 -11.95 3.63 -15.02
CA THR A 98 -12.58 3.13 -13.77
C THR A 98 -11.75 3.49 -12.53
N LEU A 99 -10.42 3.57 -12.64
CA LEU A 99 -9.52 3.90 -11.53
C LEU A 99 -9.34 5.42 -11.31
N THR A 100 -9.74 6.25 -12.27
CA THR A 100 -9.67 7.73 -12.18
C THR A 100 -11.03 8.41 -12.01
N SER A 101 -12.13 7.64 -12.03
CA SER A 101 -13.50 8.10 -11.73
C SER A 101 -13.83 7.87 -10.26
#